data_AF-A0A0S6XL29-F1
#
_entry.id   AF-A0A0S6XL29-F1
#
_cell.length_a   1.000
_cell.length_b   1.000
_cell.length_c   1.000
_cell.angle_alpha   90.00
_cell.angle_beta   90.00
_cell.angle_gamma   90.00
#
_symmetry.space_group_name_H-M   'P 1'
#
loop_
_entity.id
_entity.type
_entity.pdbx_description
1 polymer ?
#
loop_
_entity_poly.entity_id
_entity_poly.type
_entity_poly.pdbx_seq_one_letter_code
_entity_poly.pdbx_strand_id
1 'polypeptide(L)'
;MPKDNLHMTALEITHSLTAAEISTFVDQLAPVARSVIDFPFSHRARLIKPRLELDAQALALSFLPASGGEGDEYTYHHLRRDLYSLCTEAGVKVASRYVVPSAHLTIARFVFDEDFGRGEGFDHGLMQRLVALVEEINGSLEREYWPSLDGEEVKSGGQWIVGEGKGLDHRRGTLWYGGGETIVLGKGF
;
A
#
# COMPACT_ATOMS: atom_id res chain seq x y z
N MET A 1 2.07 13.18 -4.44
CA MET A 1 2.40 12.93 -3.02
C MET A 1 3.87 13.21 -2.81
N PRO A 2 4.29 13.96 -1.76
CA PRO A 2 5.69 14.11 -1.40
C PRO A 2 6.36 12.75 -1.14
N LYS A 3 7.64 12.59 -1.49
CA LYS A 3 8.37 11.32 -1.35
C LYS A 3 8.34 10.78 0.09
N ASP A 4 8.50 11.67 1.06
CA ASP A 4 8.52 11.31 2.50
C ASP A 4 7.16 10.82 3.02
N ASN A 5 6.09 11.04 2.25
CA ASN A 5 4.73 10.61 2.59
C ASN A 5 4.31 9.33 1.86
N LEU A 6 5.15 8.78 0.98
CA LEU A 6 4.86 7.54 0.27
C LEU A 6 4.87 6.37 1.25
N HIS A 7 3.78 5.61 1.26
CA HIS A 7 3.63 4.41 2.06
C HIS A 7 2.65 3.45 1.38
N MET A 8 2.72 2.18 1.76
CA MET A 8 1.70 1.17 1.48
C MET A 8 1.02 0.79 2.78
N THR A 9 -0.31 0.78 2.79
CA THR A 9 -1.08 0.38 3.97
C THR A 9 -1.25 -1.14 4.01
N ALA A 10 -0.55 -1.79 4.94
CA ALA A 10 -0.72 -3.23 5.20
C ALA A 10 -2.05 -3.55 5.90
N LEU A 11 -2.50 -2.70 6.83
CA LEU A 11 -3.78 -2.82 7.52
C LEU A 11 -4.27 -1.43 7.96
N GLU A 12 -5.53 -1.12 7.68
CA GLU A 12 -6.21 0.07 8.23
C GLU A 12 -7.13 -0.37 9.37
N ILE A 13 -6.84 0.04 10.61
CA ILE A 13 -7.65 -0.37 11.77
C ILE A 13 -9.02 0.33 11.76
N THR A 14 -9.06 1.64 11.50
CA THR A 14 -10.29 2.44 11.53
C THR A 14 -10.09 3.75 10.76
N HIS A 15 -11.17 4.49 10.53
CA HIS A 15 -11.14 5.78 9.83
C HIS A 15 -12.22 6.74 10.34
N SER A 16 -12.06 8.04 10.07
CA SER A 16 -13.09 9.07 10.33
C SER A 16 -13.55 9.21 11.78
N LEU A 17 -12.68 8.90 12.75
CA LEU A 17 -12.94 9.05 14.19
C LEU A 17 -12.19 10.25 14.77
N THR A 18 -12.62 10.70 15.95
CA THR A 18 -11.96 11.75 16.72
C THR A 18 -10.60 11.28 17.26
N ALA A 19 -9.72 12.22 17.60
CA ALA A 19 -8.42 11.90 18.19
C ALA A 19 -8.54 11.09 19.49
N ALA A 20 -9.57 11.37 20.31
CA ALA A 20 -9.83 10.64 21.55
C ALA A 20 -10.22 9.18 21.28
N GLU A 21 -11.12 8.93 20.32
CA GLU A 21 -11.50 7.59 19.91
C GLU A 21 -10.30 6.82 19.33
N ILE A 22 -9.48 7.47 18.50
CA ILE A 22 -8.25 6.87 17.95
C ILE A 22 -7.26 6.51 19.06
N SER A 23 -7.13 7.33 20.11
CA SER A 23 -6.26 6.99 21.24
C SER A 23 -6.67 5.70 21.92
N THR A 24 -7.96 5.44 22.06
CA THR A 24 -8.46 4.16 22.60
C THR A 24 -7.99 2.96 21.78
N PHE A 25 -7.99 3.06 20.46
CA PHE A 25 -7.45 1.99 19.59
C PHE A 25 -5.95 1.80 19.75
N VAL A 26 -5.19 2.89 19.89
CA VAL A 26 -3.74 2.84 20.13
C VAL A 26 -3.44 2.14 21.46
N ASP A 27 -4.18 2.46 22.51
CA ASP A 27 -4.03 1.86 23.83
C ASP A 27 -4.40 0.37 23.83
N GLN A 28 -5.45 -0.01 23.10
CA GLN A 28 -5.85 -1.41 22.90
C GLN A 28 -4.80 -2.22 22.14
N LEU A 29 -4.16 -1.63 21.12
CA LEU A 29 -3.14 -2.31 20.32
C LEU A 29 -1.79 -2.38 21.03
N ALA A 30 -1.49 -1.46 21.96
CA ALA A 30 -0.20 -1.32 22.61
C ALA A 30 0.40 -2.64 23.16
N PRO A 31 -0.37 -3.54 23.82
CA PRO A 31 0.16 -4.81 24.34
C PRO A 31 0.69 -5.76 23.25
N VAL A 32 0.14 -5.68 22.03
CA VAL A 32 0.51 -6.56 20.90
C VAL A 32 1.21 -5.82 19.75
N ALA A 33 1.42 -4.50 19.88
CA ALA A 33 1.91 -3.67 18.79
C ALA A 33 3.22 -4.20 18.19
N ARG A 34 4.14 -4.70 19.03
CA ARG A 34 5.39 -5.32 18.56
C ARG A 34 5.17 -6.59 17.74
N SER A 35 4.28 -7.46 18.18
CA SER A 35 3.91 -8.67 17.44
C SER A 35 3.32 -8.36 16.07
N VAL A 36 2.64 -7.22 15.92
CA VAL A 36 2.07 -6.75 14.64
C VAL A 36 3.14 -6.10 13.77
N ILE A 37 3.89 -5.13 14.29
CA ILE A 37 4.78 -4.31 13.46
C ILE A 37 6.10 -5.00 13.08
N ASP A 38 6.57 -5.92 13.91
CA ASP A 38 7.76 -6.73 13.65
C ASP A 38 7.41 -8.00 12.85
N PHE A 39 6.11 -8.27 12.59
CA PHE A 39 5.66 -9.51 11.96
C PHE A 39 6.32 -9.83 10.62
N PRO A 40 6.53 -8.86 9.71
CA PRO A 40 7.21 -9.12 8.43
C PRO A 40 8.68 -9.51 8.58
N PHE A 41 9.30 -9.31 9.75
CA PHE A 41 10.68 -9.72 10.00
C PHE A 41 10.87 -11.25 9.82
N SER A 42 9.91 -12.02 10.31
CA SER A 42 9.87 -13.49 10.18
C SER A 42 8.90 -14.00 9.11
N HIS A 43 7.95 -13.18 8.64
CA HIS A 43 6.95 -13.55 7.64
C HIS A 43 7.07 -12.66 6.40
N ARG A 44 8.03 -13.01 5.55
CA ARG A 44 8.44 -12.19 4.41
C ARG A 44 7.52 -12.40 3.22
N ALA A 45 6.56 -11.49 3.06
CA ALA A 45 5.69 -11.48 1.88
C ALA A 45 6.31 -10.66 0.75
N ARG A 46 6.54 -11.31 -0.39
CA ARG A 46 7.11 -10.68 -1.57
C ARG A 46 6.03 -10.14 -2.51
N LEU A 47 6.28 -8.96 -3.04
CA LEU A 47 5.47 -8.23 -4.00
C LEU A 47 6.27 -8.06 -5.28
N ILE A 48 5.62 -8.25 -6.43
CA ILE A 48 6.24 -8.22 -7.75
C ILE A 48 5.32 -7.51 -8.74
N LYS A 49 5.76 -7.38 -9.99
CA LYS A 49 4.95 -6.91 -11.11
C LYS A 49 4.36 -5.51 -10.86
N PRO A 50 5.22 -4.50 -10.65
CA PRO A 50 4.76 -3.13 -10.45
C PRO A 50 3.91 -2.67 -11.64
N ARG A 51 2.82 -1.98 -11.35
CA ARG A 51 1.91 -1.41 -12.35
C ARG A 51 1.31 -0.11 -11.85
N LEU A 52 1.24 0.88 -12.72
CA LEU A 52 0.53 2.12 -12.47
C LEU A 52 -0.97 1.91 -12.71
N GLU A 53 -1.77 2.24 -11.71
CA GLU A 53 -3.23 2.19 -11.72
C GLU A 53 -3.78 3.58 -11.48
N LEU A 54 -4.96 3.87 -12.04
CA LEU A 54 -5.71 5.08 -11.75
C LEU A 54 -7.18 4.75 -11.51
N ASP A 55 -7.83 5.56 -10.69
CA ASP A 55 -9.27 5.60 -10.54
C ASP A 55 -9.75 7.05 -10.51
N ALA A 56 -11.00 7.30 -10.12
CA ALA A 56 -11.55 8.66 -10.03
C ALA A 56 -10.86 9.54 -8.98
N GLN A 57 -10.06 8.98 -8.07
CA GLN A 57 -9.49 9.68 -6.91
C GLN A 57 -7.97 9.87 -7.01
N ALA A 58 -7.26 8.94 -7.65
CA ALA A 58 -5.80 8.91 -7.55
C ALA A 58 -5.11 8.15 -8.69
N LEU A 59 -3.79 8.34 -8.74
CA LEU A 59 -2.86 7.38 -9.34
C LEU A 59 -2.10 6.64 -8.23
N ALA A 60 -1.93 5.33 -8.40
CA ALA A 60 -1.23 4.47 -7.48
C ALA A 60 -0.27 3.53 -8.21
N LEU A 61 0.90 3.30 -7.60
CA LEU A 61 1.78 2.21 -8.01
C LEU A 61 1.40 0.96 -7.22
N SER A 62 0.87 -0.04 -7.91
CA SER A 62 0.37 -1.30 -7.36
C SER A 62 1.32 -2.45 -7.67
N PHE A 63 1.28 -3.48 -6.82
CA PHE A 63 2.05 -4.71 -6.95
C PHE A 63 1.14 -5.93 -6.77
N LEU A 64 1.55 -7.04 -7.37
CA LEU A 64 0.92 -8.34 -7.17
C LEU A 64 1.68 -9.14 -6.11
N PRO A 65 0.99 -9.94 -5.27
CA PRO A 65 1.66 -10.93 -4.44
C PRO A 65 2.43 -11.92 -5.31
N ALA A 66 3.69 -12.17 -4.98
CA ALA A 66 4.39 -13.33 -5.54
C ALA A 66 3.73 -14.62 -5.02
N SER A 67 3.67 -15.64 -5.88
CA SER A 67 3.07 -16.93 -5.56
C SER A 67 3.62 -18.01 -6.47
N GLY A 68 3.83 -19.22 -5.93
CA GLY A 68 4.19 -20.41 -6.72
C GLY A 68 5.67 -20.55 -7.06
N GLY A 69 6.51 -19.59 -6.66
CA GLY A 69 7.98 -19.72 -6.65
C GLY A 69 8.50 -20.22 -5.30
N GLU A 70 9.78 -20.62 -5.28
CA GLU A 70 10.48 -20.96 -4.05
C GLU A 70 10.53 -19.74 -3.11
N GLY A 71 10.08 -19.90 -1.87
CA GLY A 71 9.99 -18.80 -0.89
C GLY A 71 8.72 -17.94 -1.00
N ASP A 72 7.80 -18.23 -1.92
CA ASP A 72 6.52 -17.53 -2.07
C ASP A 72 5.32 -18.30 -1.49
N GLU A 73 5.55 -19.27 -0.60
CA GLU A 73 4.48 -19.98 0.11
C GLU A 73 3.70 -19.01 1.02
N TYR A 74 4.38 -17.97 1.51
CA TYR A 74 3.80 -16.90 2.33
C TYR A 74 3.52 -15.63 1.51
N THR A 75 2.31 -15.56 0.94
CA THR A 75 1.88 -14.41 0.13
C THR A 75 1.54 -13.16 0.96
N TYR A 76 1.45 -12.00 0.31
CA TYR A 76 0.94 -10.77 0.92
C TYR A 76 -0.49 -10.90 1.47
N HIS A 77 -1.31 -11.80 0.91
CA HIS A 77 -2.64 -12.08 1.45
C HIS A 77 -2.57 -12.83 2.79
N HIS A 78 -1.60 -13.74 2.96
CA HIS A 78 -1.34 -14.35 4.27
C HIS A 78 -0.92 -13.28 5.28
N LEU A 79 -0.01 -12.37 4.90
CA LEU A 79 0.41 -11.26 5.76
C LEU A 79 -0.78 -10.44 6.26
N ARG A 80 -1.65 -9.98 5.35
CA ARG A 80 -2.80 -9.17 5.74
C ARG A 80 -3.79 -9.92 6.63
N ARG A 81 -4.05 -11.20 6.34
CA ARG A 81 -4.89 -12.06 7.17
C ARG A 81 -4.32 -12.16 8.58
N ASP A 82 -3.02 -12.42 8.71
CA ASP A 82 -2.40 -12.66 10.01
C ASP A 82 -2.27 -11.36 10.81
N LEU A 83 -1.99 -10.22 10.16
CA LEU A 83 -2.06 -8.90 10.81
C LEU A 83 -3.47 -8.58 11.32
N TYR A 84 -4.50 -8.91 10.53
CA TYR A 84 -5.89 -8.77 10.95
C TYR A 84 -6.18 -9.65 12.18
N SER A 85 -5.80 -10.93 12.14
CA SER A 85 -5.98 -11.86 13.26
C SER A 85 -5.30 -11.34 14.53
N LEU A 86 -4.02 -10.94 14.45
CA LEU A 86 -3.27 -10.38 15.58
C LEU A 86 -3.96 -9.17 16.22
N CYS A 87 -4.51 -8.26 15.41
CA CYS A 87 -5.24 -7.10 15.93
C CYS A 87 -6.55 -7.54 16.60
N THR A 88 -7.36 -8.37 15.92
CA THR A 88 -8.67 -8.78 16.42
C THR A 88 -8.61 -9.69 17.66
N GLU A 89 -7.61 -10.57 17.75
CA GLU A 89 -7.35 -11.40 18.93
C GLU A 89 -6.94 -10.56 20.15
N ALA A 90 -6.34 -9.39 19.93
CA ALA A 90 -6.08 -8.39 20.98
C ALA A 90 -7.30 -7.55 21.35
N GLY A 91 -8.49 -7.85 20.79
CA GLY A 91 -9.72 -7.12 21.04
C GLY A 91 -9.88 -5.82 20.25
N VAL A 92 -8.97 -5.53 19.31
CA VAL A 92 -9.05 -4.35 18.45
C VAL A 92 -10.10 -4.57 17.35
N LYS A 93 -11.12 -3.71 17.31
CA LYS A 93 -12.12 -3.75 16.23
C LYS A 93 -11.54 -3.16 14.94
N VAL A 94 -11.27 -4.00 13.96
CA VAL A 94 -10.86 -3.55 12.62
C VAL A 94 -12.09 -3.18 11.79
N ALA A 95 -12.18 -1.91 11.40
CA ALA A 95 -13.22 -1.31 10.57
C ALA A 95 -12.58 -0.52 9.41
N SER A 96 -11.83 -1.24 8.56
CA SER A 96 -11.18 -0.66 7.37
C SER A 96 -12.20 -0.14 6.36
N ARG A 97 -11.90 0.99 5.71
CA ARG A 97 -12.66 1.53 4.57
C ARG A 97 -12.51 0.65 3.33
N TYR A 98 -11.30 0.13 3.12
CA TYR A 98 -10.95 -0.70 1.98
C TYR A 98 -10.55 -2.09 2.45
N VAL A 99 -11.41 -3.06 2.17
CA VAL A 99 -11.19 -4.48 2.51
C VAL A 99 -10.49 -5.25 1.39
N VAL A 100 -10.47 -4.72 0.17
CA VAL A 100 -9.81 -5.37 -0.97
C VAL A 100 -8.30 -5.37 -0.74
N PRO A 101 -7.63 -6.53 -0.78
CA PRO A 101 -6.22 -6.65 -0.44
C PRO A 101 -5.34 -6.19 -1.61
N SER A 102 -5.25 -4.88 -1.85
CA SER A 102 -4.33 -4.29 -2.82
C SER A 102 -3.03 -3.87 -2.12
N ALA A 103 -1.90 -4.18 -2.75
CA ALA A 103 -0.57 -3.72 -2.36
C ALA A 103 -0.22 -2.49 -3.23
N HIS A 104 -0.52 -1.29 -2.76
CA HIS A 104 -0.31 -0.08 -3.54
C HIS A 104 0.21 1.10 -2.73
N LEU A 105 0.91 2.00 -3.42
CA LEU A 105 1.30 3.31 -2.93
C LEU A 105 0.57 4.37 -3.76
N THR A 106 -0.20 5.23 -3.10
CA THR A 106 -0.77 6.41 -3.76
C THR A 106 0.37 7.39 -4.12
N ILE A 107 0.56 7.67 -5.40
CA ILE A 107 1.62 8.59 -5.87
C ILE A 107 1.08 9.98 -6.22
N ALA A 108 -0.18 10.07 -6.64
CA ALA A 108 -0.86 11.33 -6.93
C ALA A 108 -2.36 11.24 -6.61
N ARG A 109 -3.00 12.39 -6.37
CA ARG A 109 -4.44 12.52 -6.17
C ARG A 109 -4.99 13.53 -7.14
N PHE A 110 -6.18 13.27 -7.65
CA PHE A 110 -6.99 14.28 -8.32
C PHE A 110 -7.69 15.10 -7.25
N VAL A 111 -7.58 16.42 -7.34
CA VAL A 111 -8.10 17.35 -6.31
C VAL A 111 -9.21 18.22 -6.88
N PHE A 112 -9.08 18.60 -8.15
CA PHE A 112 -9.96 19.56 -8.82
C PHE A 112 -10.43 18.95 -10.13
N ASP A 113 -11.75 18.93 -10.35
CA ASP A 113 -12.33 18.41 -11.60
C ASP A 113 -11.97 19.30 -12.79
N GLU A 114 -11.64 20.58 -12.52
CA GLU A 114 -11.19 21.57 -13.48
C GLU A 114 -9.88 21.16 -14.18
N ASP A 115 -9.05 20.32 -13.54
CA ASP A 115 -7.82 19.77 -14.15
C ASP A 115 -8.14 18.92 -15.39
N PHE A 116 -9.38 18.43 -15.51
CA PHE A 116 -9.91 17.73 -16.67
C PHE A 116 -10.98 18.52 -17.43
N GLY A 117 -11.09 19.82 -17.17
CA GLY A 117 -12.06 20.71 -17.80
C GLY A 117 -11.58 21.26 -19.15
N ARG A 118 -12.55 21.57 -20.02
CA ARG A 118 -12.39 22.40 -21.21
C ARG A 118 -13.62 23.30 -21.35
N GLY A 119 -13.47 24.57 -20.97
CA GLY A 119 -14.61 25.48 -20.85
C GLY A 119 -15.56 25.02 -19.74
N GLU A 120 -16.86 24.94 -20.03
CA GLU A 120 -17.88 24.43 -19.09
C GLU A 120 -18.02 22.89 -19.09
N GLY A 121 -17.22 22.17 -19.88
CA GLY A 121 -17.33 20.72 -20.06
C GLY A 121 -16.05 19.94 -19.73
N PHE A 122 -16.12 18.61 -19.87
CA PHE A 122 -15.00 17.70 -19.65
C PHE A 122 -14.14 17.54 -20.91
N ASP A 123 -12.81 17.56 -20.77
CA ASP A 123 -11.85 17.30 -21.85
C ASP A 123 -11.56 15.80 -22.00
N HIS A 124 -12.40 15.12 -22.78
CA HIS A 124 -12.17 13.72 -23.14
C HIS A 124 -10.82 13.47 -23.80
N GLY A 125 -10.28 14.45 -24.53
CA GLY A 125 -8.98 14.34 -25.20
C GLY A 125 -7.82 14.36 -24.20
N LEU A 126 -7.93 15.14 -23.12
CA LEU A 126 -6.94 15.11 -22.03
C LEU A 126 -6.96 13.76 -21.30
N MET A 127 -8.15 13.25 -20.97
CA MET A 127 -8.28 11.94 -20.32
C MET A 127 -7.71 10.82 -21.19
N GLN A 128 -7.97 10.86 -22.51
CA GLN A 128 -7.39 9.89 -23.44
C GLN A 128 -5.85 9.93 -23.43
N ARG A 129 -5.24 11.13 -23.40
CA ARG A 129 -3.78 11.27 -23.32
C ARG A 129 -3.24 10.75 -21.98
N LEU A 130 -3.93 10.99 -20.87
CA LEU A 130 -3.54 10.47 -19.57
C LEU A 130 -3.56 8.93 -19.56
N VAL A 131 -4.64 8.32 -20.03
CA VAL A 131 -4.75 6.85 -20.10
C VAL A 131 -3.65 6.27 -21.00
N ALA A 132 -3.43 6.85 -22.19
CA ALA A 132 -2.37 6.40 -23.10
C ALA A 132 -0.97 6.49 -22.47
N LEU A 133 -0.68 7.57 -21.72
CA LEU A 133 0.58 7.70 -20.99
C LEU A 133 0.72 6.64 -19.89
N VAL A 134 -0.35 6.33 -19.15
CA VAL A 134 -0.33 5.27 -18.14
C VAL A 134 -0.09 3.90 -18.79
N GLU A 135 -0.70 3.63 -19.94
CA GLU A 135 -0.45 2.39 -20.70
C GLU A 135 0.99 2.29 -21.21
N GLU A 136 1.56 3.40 -21.70
CA GLU A 136 2.96 3.47 -22.12
C GLU A 136 3.92 3.15 -20.97
N ILE A 137 3.71 3.80 -19.82
CA ILE A 137 4.48 3.57 -18.59
C ILE A 137 4.35 2.10 -18.15
N ASN A 138 3.14 1.56 -18.14
CA ASN A 138 2.90 0.17 -17.77
C ASN A 138 3.60 -0.82 -18.71
N GLY A 139 3.62 -0.55 -20.02
CA GLY A 139 4.37 -1.34 -20.97
C GLY A 139 5.88 -1.30 -20.70
N SER A 140 6.42 -0.15 -20.25
CA SER A 140 7.82 -0.05 -19.82
C SER A 140 8.08 -0.82 -18.53
N LEU A 141 7.19 -0.69 -17.53
CA LEU A 141 7.30 -1.41 -16.26
C LEU A 141 7.28 -2.93 -16.47
N GLU A 142 6.39 -3.40 -17.33
CA GLU A 142 6.28 -4.82 -17.67
C GLU A 142 7.55 -5.35 -18.34
N ARG A 143 8.08 -4.63 -19.35
CA ARG A 143 9.29 -5.07 -20.05
C ARG A 143 10.54 -5.07 -19.18
N GLU A 144 10.64 -4.15 -18.20
CA GLU A 144 11.88 -3.91 -17.47
C GLU A 144 11.90 -4.53 -16.06
N TYR A 145 10.75 -4.65 -15.41
CA TYR A 145 10.65 -4.96 -13.98
C TYR A 145 9.79 -6.20 -13.66
N TRP A 146 9.08 -6.76 -14.64
CA TRP A 146 8.35 -8.01 -14.39
C TRP A 146 9.30 -9.22 -14.54
N PRO A 147 9.09 -10.29 -13.75
CA PRO A 147 9.87 -11.51 -13.90
C PRO A 147 9.76 -12.06 -15.32
N SER A 148 10.89 -12.42 -15.94
CA SER A 148 10.87 -13.12 -17.22
C SER A 148 10.42 -14.57 -17.03
N LEU A 149 9.86 -15.17 -18.08
CA LEU A 149 9.43 -16.57 -18.06
C LEU A 149 10.62 -17.54 -17.94
N ASP A 150 11.82 -17.07 -18.29
CA ASP A 150 13.04 -17.88 -18.34
C ASP A 150 13.77 -17.95 -16.98
N GLY A 151 13.17 -17.38 -15.93
CA GLY A 151 13.71 -17.43 -14.56
C GLY A 151 14.85 -16.45 -14.30
N GLU A 152 14.96 -15.37 -15.09
CA GLU A 152 15.93 -14.32 -14.79
C GLU A 152 15.58 -13.58 -13.49
N GLU A 153 16.61 -13.11 -12.79
CA GLU A 153 16.48 -12.38 -11.54
C GLU A 153 15.70 -11.07 -11.76
N VAL A 154 14.70 -10.82 -10.91
CA VAL A 154 13.89 -9.60 -10.99
C VAL A 154 14.78 -8.39 -10.76
N LYS A 155 14.79 -7.45 -11.73
CA LYS A 155 15.57 -6.22 -11.63
C LYS A 155 15.25 -5.46 -10.34
N SER A 156 16.26 -4.81 -9.75
CA SER A 156 16.08 -3.92 -8.60
C SER A 156 14.96 -2.92 -8.85
N GLY A 157 14.01 -2.82 -7.92
CA GLY A 157 12.79 -2.01 -8.05
C GLY A 157 11.58 -2.75 -8.65
N GLY A 158 11.76 -3.94 -9.23
CA GLY A 158 10.68 -4.78 -9.75
C GLY A 158 10.05 -5.73 -8.73
N GLN A 159 10.70 -5.85 -7.57
CA GLN A 159 10.17 -6.57 -6.42
C GLN A 159 10.33 -5.75 -5.15
N TRP A 160 9.49 -6.06 -4.17
CA TRP A 160 9.55 -5.51 -2.83
C TRP A 160 9.17 -6.58 -1.82
N ILE A 161 10.02 -6.81 -0.81
CA ILE A 161 9.65 -7.68 0.31
C ILE A 161 9.15 -6.78 1.46
N VAL A 162 7.92 -7.02 1.92
CA VAL A 162 7.35 -6.22 3.01
C VAL A 162 8.21 -6.40 4.27
N GLY A 163 8.68 -5.30 4.85
CA GLY A 163 9.62 -5.30 5.99
C GLY A 163 11.09 -5.10 5.62
N GLU A 164 11.44 -5.05 4.33
CA GLU A 164 12.81 -4.76 3.88
C GLU A 164 13.23 -3.34 4.29
N GLY A 165 14.36 -3.23 4.98
CA GLY A 165 14.90 -1.96 5.51
C GLY A 165 14.18 -1.41 6.75
N LYS A 166 12.83 -1.42 6.78
CA LYS A 166 12.01 -1.01 7.94
C LYS A 166 10.81 -1.94 8.11
N GLY A 167 10.46 -2.26 9.35
CA GLY A 167 9.23 -2.99 9.68
C GLY A 167 7.99 -2.12 9.47
N LEU A 168 6.82 -2.60 9.88
CA LEU A 168 5.59 -1.81 9.74
C LEU A 168 5.63 -0.59 10.67
N ASP A 169 5.00 0.49 10.23
CA ASP A 169 4.87 1.74 10.98
C ASP A 169 3.47 1.80 11.59
N HIS A 170 3.36 1.68 12.93
CA HIS A 170 2.09 1.89 13.63
C HIS A 170 1.86 3.39 13.74
N ARG A 171 0.95 3.91 12.92
CA ARG A 171 0.68 5.35 12.84
C ARG A 171 -0.75 5.70 13.20
N ARG A 172 -0.96 6.97 13.58
CA ARG A 172 -2.30 7.58 13.75
C ARG A 172 -2.38 8.96 13.12
N GLY A 173 -3.61 9.45 12.91
CA GLY A 173 -3.88 10.80 12.42
C GLY A 173 -4.24 10.86 10.93
N THR A 174 -3.88 11.95 10.25
CA THR A 174 -4.26 12.26 8.86
C THR A 174 -3.40 11.56 7.81
N LEU A 175 -3.18 10.25 7.98
CA LEU A 175 -2.26 9.44 7.19
C LEU A 175 -2.55 9.50 5.68
N TRP A 176 -3.82 9.51 5.30
CA TRP A 176 -4.24 9.53 3.90
C TRP A 176 -3.84 10.79 3.14
N TYR A 177 -3.61 11.88 3.87
CA TYR A 177 -3.19 13.18 3.36
C TYR A 177 -1.69 13.42 3.56
N GLY A 178 -0.94 12.39 3.96
CA GLY A 178 0.49 12.47 4.21
C GLY A 178 0.87 13.11 5.54
N GLY A 179 -0.07 13.23 6.48
CA GLY A 179 0.19 13.69 7.84
C GLY A 179 0.29 12.55 8.86
N GLY A 180 -0.24 12.81 10.05
CA GLY A 180 -0.21 11.89 11.18
C GLY A 180 1.18 11.69 11.77
N GLU A 181 1.27 10.79 12.75
CA GLU A 181 2.49 10.52 13.51
C GLU A 181 2.72 9.02 13.68
N THR A 182 4.00 8.66 13.77
CA THR A 182 4.45 7.32 14.15
C THR A 182 4.35 7.16 15.66
N ILE A 183 3.61 6.13 16.10
CA ILE A 183 3.57 5.69 17.50
C ILE A 183 4.76 4.78 17.79
N VAL A 184 4.96 3.79 16.92
CA VAL A 184 6.07 2.86 17.05
C VAL A 184 6.41 2.27 15.68
N LEU A 185 7.71 2.20 15.40
CA LEU A 185 8.25 1.60 14.18
C LEU A 185 8.76 0.19 14.47
N GLY A 186 8.40 -0.73 13.58
CA GLY A 186 8.85 -2.12 13.63
C GLY A 186 10.26 -2.34 13.08
N LYS A 187 10.80 -3.51 13.38
CA LYS A 187 12.11 -3.95 12.91
C LYS A 187 12.05 -4.39 11.45
N GLY A 188 12.92 -3.82 10.63
CA GLY A 188 13.19 -4.33 9.29
C GLY A 188 14.29 -5.39 9.29
N PHE A 189 14.53 -5.97 8.12
CA PHE A 189 15.66 -6.86 7.84
C PHE A 189 16.45 -6.39 6.62
#